data_AF-A0ABD5WHW9-F1
#
_entry.id   AF-A0ABD5WHW9-F1
#
_cell.length_a   1.000
_cell.length_b   1.000
_cell.length_c   1.000
_cell.angle_alpha   90.00
_cell.angle_beta   90.00
_cell.angle_gamma   90.00
#
_symmetry.space_group_name_H-M   'P 1'
#
loop_
_entity.id
_entity.type
_entity.pdbx_description
1 polymer ?
#
loop_
_entity_poly.entity_id
_entity_poly.type
_entity_poly.pdbx_seq_one_letter_code
_entity_poly.pdbx_strand_id
1 'polypeptide(L)'
;MGSGQLERGEQTGPSHDSEDDISRENIFETLSNERRRMVVDSLRDDGAVELRELSRRVAGWENDVEPEAVTSTQRRRVYNALQQSHLPKMDANGIVEYDRDRGTVEPADALSDVTVYLEVVPEEEISWGTYYTLLGTVLLLLNAAVALGLSPFSLFGVGITAVCSAACVVISGLVHVLRQRSMAL
;
A
#
# COMPACT_ATOMS: atom_id res chain seq x y z
N MET A 1 11.35 62.49 -5.93
CA MET A 1 11.78 61.71 -4.74
C MET A 1 10.52 61.24 -4.05
N GLY A 2 10.19 59.97 -3.89
CA GLY A 2 10.82 58.71 -4.24
C GLY A 2 9.88 57.60 -3.75
N SER A 3 9.97 56.43 -4.39
CA SER A 3 9.59 55.12 -3.85
C SER A 3 8.08 54.89 -3.61
N GLY A 4 7.42 53.85 -4.09
CA GLY A 4 7.91 52.54 -4.51
C GLY A 4 7.03 51.48 -3.83
N GLN A 5 6.55 50.51 -4.65
CA GLN A 5 5.97 49.22 -4.26
C GLN A 5 4.57 49.29 -3.62
N LEU A 6 3.48 48.91 -4.29
CA LEU A 6 3.15 47.55 -4.77
C LEU A 6 3.52 46.47 -3.74
N GLU A 7 2.77 46.40 -2.66
CA GLU A 7 2.62 45.17 -1.88
C GLU A 7 1.90 44.15 -2.77
N ARG A 8 2.70 43.48 -3.60
CA ARG A 8 2.32 42.24 -4.28
C ARG A 8 2.16 41.20 -3.19
N GLY A 9 0.91 40.91 -2.84
CA GLY A 9 0.56 39.75 -2.02
C GLY A 9 1.28 38.53 -2.58
N GLU A 10 2.16 38.00 -1.75
CA GLU A 10 2.93 36.79 -2.00
C GLU A 10 1.92 35.65 -2.16
N GLN A 11 1.67 35.27 -3.41
CA GLN A 11 0.94 34.05 -3.71
C GLN A 11 1.85 32.90 -3.30
N THR A 12 1.71 32.44 -2.06
CA THR A 12 2.19 31.13 -1.64
C THR A 12 1.37 30.11 -2.41
N GLY A 13 1.86 29.72 -3.60
CA GLY A 13 1.38 28.54 -4.30
C GLY A 13 1.50 27.31 -3.39
N PRO A 14 0.68 26.27 -3.61
CA PRO A 14 0.78 25.05 -2.84
C PRO A 14 2.23 24.54 -2.89
N SER A 15 2.78 24.22 -1.71
CA SER A 15 4.08 23.59 -1.54
C SER A 15 4.12 22.29 -2.35
N HIS A 16 5.17 22.13 -3.16
CA HIS A 16 5.43 20.96 -4.02
C HIS A 16 5.28 19.62 -3.25
N ASP A 17 5.63 19.61 -1.97
CA ASP A 17 5.52 18.45 -1.07
C ASP A 17 4.08 17.92 -0.91
N SER A 18 3.07 18.80 -0.96
CA SER A 18 1.66 18.42 -0.79
C SER A 18 1.05 17.82 -2.06
N GLU A 19 1.50 18.26 -3.23
CA GLU A 19 1.08 17.70 -4.52
C GLU A 19 1.69 16.31 -4.74
N ASP A 20 2.96 16.13 -4.33
CA ASP A 20 3.64 14.84 -4.36
C ASP A 20 3.05 13.82 -3.37
N ASP A 21 2.54 14.26 -2.21
CA ASP A 21 1.93 13.34 -1.25
C ASP A 21 0.51 12.90 -1.66
N ILE A 22 -0.27 13.82 -2.23
CA ILE A 22 -1.59 13.51 -2.80
C ILE A 22 -1.44 12.58 -4.02
N SER A 23 -0.41 12.79 -4.85
CA SER A 23 -0.16 11.90 -6.01
C SER A 23 0.21 10.49 -5.54
N ARG A 24 1.04 10.36 -4.49
CA ARG A 24 1.38 9.05 -3.87
C ARG A 24 0.16 8.32 -3.33
N GLU A 25 -0.66 8.96 -2.49
CA GLU A 25 -1.85 8.32 -1.90
C GLU A 25 -2.80 7.82 -3.00
N ASN A 26 -3.00 8.60 -4.06
CA ASN A 26 -3.82 8.19 -5.22
C ASN A 26 -3.24 6.99 -5.99
N ILE A 27 -1.91 6.92 -6.11
CA ILE A 27 -1.22 5.78 -6.74
C ILE A 27 -1.36 4.53 -5.86
N PHE A 28 -1.18 4.63 -4.54
CA PHE A 28 -1.37 3.51 -3.62
C PHE A 28 -2.82 3.01 -3.61
N GLU A 29 -3.80 3.91 -3.53
CA GLU A 29 -5.22 3.55 -3.64
C GLU A 29 -5.50 2.85 -4.98
N THR A 30 -4.86 3.32 -6.06
CA THR A 30 -4.97 2.67 -7.35
C THR A 30 -4.29 1.29 -7.32
N LEU A 31 -3.08 1.11 -6.82
CA LEU A 31 -2.41 -0.20 -6.81
C LEU A 31 -2.90 -1.17 -5.70
N SER A 32 -3.84 -0.76 -4.86
CA SER A 32 -4.53 -1.65 -3.93
C SER A 32 -5.27 -2.81 -4.60
N ASN A 33 -5.66 -2.66 -5.88
CA ASN A 33 -6.34 -3.69 -6.64
C ASN A 33 -5.36 -4.69 -7.26
N GLU A 34 -5.60 -5.97 -7.01
CA GLU A 34 -4.77 -7.08 -7.46
C GLU A 34 -4.56 -7.11 -8.98
N ARG A 35 -5.61 -6.88 -9.79
CA ARG A 35 -5.48 -6.82 -11.25
C ARG A 35 -4.58 -5.69 -11.72
N ARG A 36 -4.60 -4.54 -11.03
CA ARG A 36 -3.75 -3.40 -11.38
C ARG A 36 -2.29 -3.66 -11.04
N ARG A 37 -2.01 -4.41 -9.96
CA ARG A 37 -0.66 -4.91 -9.66
C ARG A 37 -0.16 -5.89 -10.72
N MET A 38 -0.98 -6.86 -11.11
CA MET A 38 -0.65 -7.80 -12.18
C MET A 38 -0.33 -7.07 -13.50
N VAL A 39 -1.07 -6.01 -13.85
CA VAL A 39 -0.75 -5.20 -15.03
C VAL A 39 0.63 -4.57 -14.92
N VAL A 40 0.95 -3.93 -13.80
CA VAL A 40 2.28 -3.33 -13.58
C VAL A 40 3.37 -4.38 -13.70
N ASP A 41 3.19 -5.55 -13.07
CA ASP A 41 4.13 -6.67 -13.12
C ASP A 41 4.39 -7.13 -14.57
N SER A 42 3.33 -7.29 -15.37
CA SER A 42 3.47 -7.66 -16.78
C SER A 42 4.17 -6.60 -17.63
N LEU A 43 4.11 -5.32 -17.27
CA LEU A 43 4.74 -4.23 -18.03
C LEU A 43 6.20 -4.02 -17.62
N ARG A 44 6.60 -4.44 -16.41
CA ARG A 44 8.00 -4.42 -15.96
C ARG A 44 8.88 -5.31 -16.83
N ASP A 45 8.39 -6.49 -17.20
CA ASP A 45 9.18 -7.46 -17.97
C ASP A 45 9.29 -7.11 -19.46
N ASP A 46 8.21 -6.61 -20.06
CA ASP A 46 8.08 -6.51 -21.52
C ASP A 46 7.93 -5.08 -22.07
N GLY A 47 7.74 -4.08 -21.20
CA GLY A 47 7.45 -2.72 -21.62
C GLY A 47 6.08 -2.59 -22.29
N ALA A 48 6.04 -2.14 -23.54
CA ALA A 48 4.80 -1.93 -24.30
C ALA A 48 4.15 -3.27 -24.71
N VAL A 49 2.90 -3.50 -24.30
CA VAL A 49 2.18 -4.77 -24.53
C VAL A 49 0.79 -4.53 -25.11
N GLU A 50 0.35 -5.39 -26.03
CA GLU A 50 -1.05 -5.38 -26.49
C GLU A 50 -2.02 -5.81 -25.40
N LEU A 51 -3.15 -5.10 -25.28
CA LEU A 51 -4.19 -5.41 -24.31
C LEU A 51 -4.67 -6.86 -24.39
N ARG A 52 -4.69 -7.44 -25.59
CA ARG A 52 -5.07 -8.85 -25.79
C ARG A 52 -4.13 -9.82 -25.11
N GLU A 53 -2.83 -9.52 -25.17
CA GLU A 53 -1.78 -10.32 -24.57
C GLU A 53 -1.74 -10.11 -23.06
N LEU A 54 -1.79 -8.85 -22.63
CA LEU A 54 -1.90 -8.47 -21.23
C LEU A 54 -3.09 -9.17 -20.54
N SER A 55 -4.25 -9.18 -21.20
CA SER A 55 -5.45 -9.85 -20.69
C SER A 55 -5.29 -11.36 -20.57
N ARG A 56 -4.46 -11.99 -21.43
CA ARG A 56 -4.19 -13.42 -21.37
C ARG A 56 -3.33 -13.75 -20.15
N ARG A 57 -2.25 -12.99 -19.93
CA ARG A 57 -1.35 -13.20 -18.80
C ARG A 57 -2.02 -12.96 -17.47
N VAL A 58 -2.72 -11.83 -17.35
CA VAL A 58 -3.49 -11.50 -16.13
C VAL A 58 -4.56 -12.58 -15.87
N ALA A 59 -5.22 -13.09 -16.92
CA ALA A 59 -6.14 -14.22 -16.75
C ALA A 59 -5.45 -15.53 -16.34
N GLY A 60 -4.23 -15.78 -16.81
CA GLY A 60 -3.40 -16.91 -16.38
C GLY A 60 -3.10 -16.84 -14.89
N TRP A 61 -2.56 -15.70 -14.42
CA TRP A 61 -2.28 -15.46 -13.02
C TRP A 61 -3.54 -15.51 -12.14
N GLU A 62 -4.66 -14.92 -12.57
CA GLU A 62 -5.93 -14.98 -11.81
C GLU A 62 -6.49 -16.39 -11.62
N ASN A 63 -6.17 -17.31 -12.53
CA ASN A 63 -6.71 -18.67 -12.52
C ASN A 63 -5.66 -19.73 -12.19
N ASP A 64 -4.43 -19.30 -11.85
CA ASP A 64 -3.28 -20.16 -11.58
C ASP A 64 -3.02 -21.20 -12.70
N VAL A 65 -3.04 -20.71 -13.95
CA VAL A 65 -2.78 -21.51 -15.15
C VAL A 65 -1.83 -20.80 -16.09
N GLU A 66 -1.11 -21.59 -16.89
CA GLU A 66 -0.27 -21.07 -17.96
C GLU A 66 -1.10 -20.22 -18.96
N PRO A 67 -0.54 -19.14 -19.54
CA PRO A 67 -1.22 -18.29 -20.50
C PRO A 67 -1.88 -19.05 -21.67
N GLU A 68 -1.27 -20.13 -22.12
CA GLU A 68 -1.78 -21.00 -23.21
C GLU A 68 -3.00 -21.83 -22.79
N ALA A 69 -3.16 -22.10 -21.50
CA ALA A 69 -4.28 -22.86 -20.94
C ALA A 69 -5.50 -21.96 -20.64
N VAL A 70 -5.36 -20.63 -20.77
CA VAL A 70 -6.44 -19.67 -20.50
C VAL A 70 -7.58 -19.82 -21.51
N THR A 71 -8.79 -20.03 -20.99
CA THR A 71 -9.99 -20.13 -21.82
C THR A 71 -10.37 -18.78 -22.45
N SER A 72 -11.07 -18.83 -23.59
CA SER A 72 -11.58 -17.63 -24.26
C SER A 72 -12.49 -16.79 -23.35
N THR A 73 -13.28 -17.43 -22.49
CA THR A 73 -14.17 -16.77 -21.53
C THR A 73 -13.39 -16.04 -20.44
N GLN A 74 -12.37 -16.68 -19.84
CA GLN A 74 -11.50 -16.05 -18.84
C GLN A 74 -10.80 -14.83 -19.43
N ARG A 75 -10.13 -14.99 -20.57
CA ARG A 75 -9.45 -13.88 -21.26
C ARG A 75 -10.39 -12.73 -21.57
N ARG A 76 -11.59 -13.02 -22.11
CA ARG A 76 -12.58 -11.99 -22.46
C ARG A 76 -13.07 -11.21 -21.23
N ARG A 77 -13.24 -11.89 -20.09
CA ARG A 77 -13.65 -11.25 -18.83
C ARG A 77 -12.60 -10.24 -18.37
N VAL A 78 -11.34 -10.66 -18.35
CA VAL A 78 -10.21 -9.80 -17.96
C VAL A 78 -10.05 -8.65 -18.95
N TYR A 79 -10.09 -8.92 -20.25
CA TYR A 79 -10.02 -7.89 -21.30
C TYR A 79 -11.05 -6.78 -21.09
N ASN A 80 -12.31 -7.14 -20.89
CA ASN A 80 -13.36 -6.15 -20.68
C ASN A 80 -13.14 -5.34 -19.39
N ALA A 81 -12.71 -5.99 -18.30
CA ALA A 81 -12.42 -5.31 -17.05
C ALA A 81 -11.23 -4.34 -17.19
N LEU A 82 -10.15 -4.77 -17.85
CA LEU A 82 -8.98 -3.96 -18.11
C LEU A 82 -9.34 -2.74 -18.96
N GLN A 83 -10.02 -2.95 -20.08
CA GLN A 83 -10.47 -1.90 -21.00
C GLN A 83 -11.37 -0.86 -20.33
N GLN A 84 -12.36 -1.31 -19.54
CA GLN A 84 -13.46 -0.45 -19.08
C GLN A 84 -13.16 0.25 -17.76
N SER A 85 -12.39 -0.38 -16.87
CA SER A 85 -12.22 0.10 -15.49
C SER A 85 -10.76 0.29 -15.11
N HIS A 86 -9.91 -0.71 -15.32
CA HIS A 86 -8.57 -0.69 -14.75
C HIS A 86 -7.64 0.25 -15.51
N LEU A 87 -7.45 0.05 -16.81
CA LEU A 87 -6.52 0.84 -17.61
C LEU A 87 -6.91 2.33 -17.66
N PRO A 88 -8.20 2.71 -17.82
CA PRO A 88 -8.58 4.11 -17.75
C PRO A 88 -8.23 4.79 -16.42
N LYS A 89 -8.39 4.08 -15.28
CA LYS A 89 -8.02 4.64 -13.96
C LYS A 89 -6.50 4.69 -13.79
N MET A 90 -5.77 3.69 -14.28
CA MET A 90 -4.30 3.68 -14.21
C MET A 90 -3.69 4.80 -15.06
N ASP A 91 -4.22 5.01 -16.26
CA ASP A 91 -3.85 6.07 -17.19
C ASP A 91 -4.12 7.47 -16.61
N ALA A 92 -5.31 7.68 -16.03
CA ALA A 92 -5.65 8.93 -15.35
C ALA A 92 -4.74 9.26 -14.16
N ASN A 93 -4.11 8.26 -13.54
CA ASN A 93 -3.18 8.43 -12.43
C ASN A 93 -1.70 8.36 -12.88
N GLY A 94 -1.43 8.36 -14.19
CA GLY A 94 -0.07 8.34 -14.73
C GLY A 94 0.72 7.07 -14.42
N ILE A 95 0.04 5.94 -14.18
CA ILE A 95 0.69 4.65 -13.89
C ILE A 95 1.06 3.94 -15.19
N VAL A 96 0.22 4.05 -16.21
CA VAL A 96 0.44 3.49 -17.55
C VAL A 96 -0.01 4.51 -18.57
N GLU A 97 0.46 4.40 -19.80
CA GLU A 97 -0.13 5.08 -20.95
C GLU A 97 -1.01 4.08 -21.68
N TYR A 98 -2.31 4.36 -21.75
CA TYR A 98 -3.26 3.46 -22.40
C TYR A 98 -3.85 4.03 -23.69
N ASP A 99 -3.38 3.52 -24.83
CA ASP A 99 -3.97 3.80 -26.13
C ASP A 99 -5.14 2.85 -26.42
N ARG A 100 -6.37 3.38 -26.30
CA ARG A 100 -7.61 2.65 -26.56
C ARG A 100 -7.81 2.28 -28.03
N ASP A 101 -7.34 3.13 -28.94
CA ASP A 101 -7.57 2.95 -30.38
C ASP A 101 -6.62 1.88 -30.93
N ARG A 102 -5.38 1.89 -30.46
CA ARG A 102 -4.37 0.87 -30.79
C ARG A 102 -4.48 -0.38 -29.92
N GLY A 103 -5.12 -0.28 -28.75
CA GLY A 103 -5.22 -1.37 -27.78
C GLY A 103 -3.87 -1.74 -27.19
N THR A 104 -3.02 -0.75 -26.95
CA THR A 104 -1.65 -0.91 -26.44
C THR A 104 -1.53 -0.26 -25.07
N VAL A 105 -0.79 -0.90 -24.17
CA VAL A 105 -0.52 -0.40 -22.82
C VAL A 105 0.98 -0.32 -22.64
N GLU A 106 1.47 0.82 -22.20
CA GLU A 106 2.89 1.07 -21.99
C GLU A 106 3.11 1.60 -20.56
N PRO A 107 4.26 1.32 -19.94
CA PRO A 107 4.59 1.94 -18.66
C PRO A 107 4.76 3.46 -18.87
N ALA A 108 4.12 4.28 -18.04
CA ALA A 108 4.33 5.72 -18.07
C ALA A 108 5.71 6.08 -17.48
N ASP A 109 6.28 7.22 -17.86
CA ASP A 109 7.57 7.69 -17.28
C ASP A 109 7.51 7.78 -15.75
N ALA A 110 6.36 8.22 -15.21
CA ALA A 110 6.10 8.27 -13.78
C ALA A 110 6.09 6.88 -13.11
N LEU A 111 5.85 5.79 -13.86
CA LEU A 111 5.98 4.43 -13.34
C LEU A 111 7.44 4.10 -13.00
N SER A 112 8.44 4.66 -13.70
CA SER A 112 9.85 4.42 -13.39
C SER A 112 10.22 4.99 -12.01
N ASP A 113 9.72 6.19 -11.69
CA ASP A 113 9.91 6.80 -10.38
C ASP A 113 9.10 6.07 -9.29
N VAL A 114 7.86 5.69 -9.59
CA VAL A 114 6.95 5.00 -8.66
C VAL A 114 7.35 3.54 -8.40
N THR A 115 7.96 2.85 -9.36
CA THR A 115 8.46 1.48 -9.22
C THR A 115 9.55 1.42 -8.15
N VAL A 116 10.41 2.45 -8.05
CA VAL A 116 11.35 2.60 -6.94
C VAL A 116 10.63 2.74 -5.60
N TYR A 117 9.50 3.46 -5.55
CA TYR A 117 8.67 3.59 -4.34
C TYR A 117 7.86 2.33 -4.00
N LEU A 118 7.48 1.51 -4.97
CA LEU A 118 6.79 0.23 -4.77
C LEU A 118 7.75 -0.93 -4.48
N GLU A 119 9.01 -0.84 -4.94
CA GLU A 119 10.12 -1.70 -4.49
C GLU A 119 10.59 -1.36 -3.07
N VAL A 120 10.15 -0.23 -2.51
CA VAL A 120 10.06 -0.08 -1.06
C VAL A 120 8.77 -0.75 -0.60
N VAL A 121 8.71 -2.08 -0.74
CA VAL A 121 8.15 -2.86 0.37
C VAL A 121 9.20 -2.67 1.46
N PRO A 122 8.92 -2.04 2.61
CA PRO A 122 9.75 -2.26 3.77
C PRO A 122 9.58 -3.75 4.11
N GLU A 123 10.36 -4.60 3.45
CA GLU A 123 10.69 -5.91 3.95
C GLU A 123 11.31 -5.64 5.32
N GLU A 124 10.57 -6.00 6.38
CA GLU A 124 10.85 -5.76 7.81
C GLU A 124 10.11 -4.63 8.54
N GLU A 125 8.91 -4.22 8.11
CA GLU A 125 7.94 -3.69 9.07
C GLU A 125 7.02 -4.81 9.58
N ILE A 126 7.28 -5.29 10.80
CA ILE A 126 6.40 -6.25 11.50
C ILE A 126 4.98 -5.70 11.43
N SER A 127 4.09 -6.38 10.69
CA SER A 127 2.67 -6.04 10.61
C SER A 127 2.12 -5.75 11.99
N TRP A 128 1.36 -4.65 12.15
CA TRP A 128 0.80 -4.26 13.44
C TRP A 128 0.00 -5.40 14.07
N GLY A 129 -0.70 -6.20 13.27
CA GLY A 129 -1.38 -7.41 13.75
C GLY A 129 -0.42 -8.41 14.39
N THR A 130 0.73 -8.66 13.76
CA THR A 130 1.79 -9.54 14.28
C THR A 130 2.41 -8.97 15.56
N TYR A 131 2.70 -7.67 15.59
CA TYR A 131 3.21 -6.99 16.79
C TYR A 131 2.27 -7.15 17.99
N TYR A 132 0.98 -6.84 17.82
CA TYR A 132 -0.01 -6.96 18.88
C TYR A 132 -0.28 -8.43 19.26
N THR A 133 -0.19 -9.36 18.32
CA THR A 133 -0.34 -10.80 18.58
C THR A 133 0.81 -11.35 19.42
N LEU A 134 2.06 -11.00 19.09
CA LEU A 134 3.24 -11.39 19.87
C LEU A 134 3.24 -10.74 21.25
N LEU A 135 2.98 -9.43 21.32
CA LEU A 135 2.88 -8.70 22.58
C LEU A 135 1.80 -9.30 23.49
N GLY A 136 0.61 -9.56 22.94
CA GLY A 136 -0.49 -10.19 23.65
C GLY A 136 -0.14 -11.59 24.17
N THR A 137 0.54 -12.40 23.34
CA THR A 137 0.97 -13.75 23.72
C THR A 137 1.99 -13.73 24.85
N VAL A 138 2.98 -12.83 24.81
CA VAL A 138 3.98 -12.66 25.88
C VAL A 138 3.31 -12.23 27.18
N LEU A 139 2.42 -11.24 27.14
CA LEU A 139 1.69 -10.78 28.33
C LEU A 139 0.77 -11.86 28.90
N LEU A 140 0.13 -12.67 28.05
CA LEU A 140 -0.72 -13.77 28.47
C LEU A 140 0.10 -14.86 29.18
N LEU A 141 1.22 -15.28 28.60
CA LEU A 141 2.12 -16.28 29.19
C LEU A 141 2.69 -15.79 30.53
N LEU A 142 3.03 -14.51 30.63
CA LEU A 142 3.47 -13.90 31.88
C LEU A 142 2.39 -13.99 32.97
N ASN A 143 1.15 -13.63 32.65
CA ASN A 143 0.03 -13.73 33.61
C ASN A 143 -0.26 -15.19 34.00
N ALA A 144 -0.18 -16.13 33.05
CA ALA A 144 -0.33 -17.55 33.33
C ALA A 144 0.78 -18.09 34.26
N ALA A 145 2.04 -17.68 34.05
CA ALA A 145 3.17 -18.08 34.89
C ALA A 145 3.01 -17.60 36.34
N VAL A 146 2.55 -16.36 36.53
CA VAL A 146 2.25 -15.79 37.85
C VAL A 146 1.08 -16.53 38.50
N ALA A 147 0.00 -16.80 37.77
CA ALA A 147 -1.19 -17.50 38.27
C ALA A 147 -0.88 -18.96 38.68
N LEU A 148 0.02 -19.62 37.98
CA LEU A 148 0.49 -20.98 38.30
C LEU A 148 1.56 -21.01 39.41
N GLY A 149 2.00 -19.86 39.90
CA GLY A 149 3.01 -19.78 40.96
C GLY A 149 4.41 -20.21 40.52
N LEU A 150 4.75 -20.08 39.23
CA LEU A 150 6.08 -20.44 38.71
C LEU A 150 7.14 -19.46 39.25
N SER A 151 8.23 -19.99 39.79
CA SER A 151 9.39 -19.18 40.21
C SER A 151 10.14 -18.65 38.99
N PRO A 152 10.62 -17.38 38.97
CA PRO A 152 10.56 -16.36 40.03
C PRO A 152 9.29 -15.47 39.98
N PHE A 153 8.39 -15.70 39.03
CA PHE A 153 7.24 -14.84 38.75
C PHE A 153 6.17 -14.84 39.85
N SER A 154 6.14 -15.88 40.69
CA SER A 154 5.28 -15.99 41.88
C SER A 154 5.57 -14.94 42.97
N LEU A 155 6.69 -14.23 42.90
CA LEU A 155 7.01 -13.12 43.80
C LEU A 155 6.11 -11.90 43.59
N PHE A 156 5.43 -11.81 42.44
CA PHE A 156 4.55 -10.71 42.10
C PHE A 156 3.08 -11.12 42.24
N GLY A 157 2.25 -10.22 42.76
CA GLY A 157 0.81 -10.47 42.86
C GLY A 157 0.14 -10.39 41.49
N VAL A 158 -0.75 -11.35 41.19
CA VAL A 158 -1.51 -11.44 39.92
C VAL A 158 -2.19 -10.11 39.56
N GLY A 159 -2.71 -9.38 40.55
CA GLY A 159 -3.33 -8.07 40.33
C GLY A 159 -2.35 -6.99 39.84
N ILE A 160 -1.13 -6.95 40.37
CA ILE A 160 -0.10 -5.97 39.98
C ILE A 160 0.37 -6.27 38.55
N THR A 161 0.64 -7.54 38.24
CA THR A 161 1.10 -7.95 36.90
C THR A 161 0.03 -7.73 35.84
N ALA A 162 -1.25 -7.94 36.16
CA ALA A 162 -2.36 -7.67 35.25
C ALA A 162 -2.49 -6.17 34.93
N VAL A 163 -2.38 -5.30 35.94
CA VAL A 163 -2.43 -3.84 35.76
C VAL A 163 -1.26 -3.33 34.92
N CYS A 164 -0.04 -3.80 35.20
CA CYS A 164 1.14 -3.43 34.40
C CYS A 164 1.01 -3.89 32.93
N SER A 165 0.51 -5.10 32.70
CA SER A 165 0.27 -5.63 31.35
C SER A 165 -0.75 -4.79 30.59
N ALA A 166 -1.87 -4.44 31.23
CA ALA A 166 -2.90 -3.58 30.64
C ALA A 166 -2.36 -2.19 30.32
N ALA A 167 -1.57 -1.59 31.22
CA ALA A 167 -0.94 -0.30 30.99
C ALA A 167 0.01 -0.33 29.79
N CYS A 168 0.82 -1.39 29.64
CA CYS A 168 1.70 -1.56 28.47
C CYS A 168 0.91 -1.59 27.15
N VAL A 169 -0.21 -2.31 27.09
CA VAL A 169 -1.06 -2.38 25.89
C VAL A 169 -1.67 -1.01 25.58
N VAL A 170 -2.18 -0.30 26.60
CA VAL A 170 -2.78 1.04 26.42
C VAL A 170 -1.74 2.06 25.96
N ILE A 171 -0.54 2.05 26.54
CA ILE A 171 0.56 2.95 26.14
C ILE A 171 0.99 2.62 24.70
N SER A 172 1.13 1.35 24.35
CA SER A 172 1.47 0.95 22.99
C SER A 172 0.42 1.38 21.97
N GLY A 173 -0.87 1.19 22.28
CA GLY A 173 -1.97 1.66 21.44
C GLY A 173 -2.01 3.18 21.32
N LEU A 174 -1.74 3.91 22.40
CA LEU A 174 -1.68 5.36 22.40
C LEU A 174 -0.51 5.89 21.55
N VAL A 175 0.69 5.32 21.71
CA VAL A 175 1.85 5.66 20.87
C VAL A 175 1.53 5.42 19.40
N HIS A 176 0.85 4.33 19.08
CA HIS A 176 0.44 4.01 17.72
C HIS A 176 -0.53 5.08 17.15
N VAL A 177 -1.58 5.44 17.89
CA VAL A 177 -2.54 6.48 17.48
C VAL A 177 -1.84 7.83 17.31
N LEU A 178 -0.91 8.18 18.20
CA LEU A 178 -0.19 9.46 18.12
C LEU A 178 0.76 9.49 16.92
N ARG A 179 1.48 8.40 16.62
CA ARG A 179 2.33 8.30 15.43
C ARG A 179 1.52 8.34 14.13
N GLN A 180 0.33 7.75 14.12
CA GLN A 180 -0.55 7.81 12.96
C GLN A 180 -1.08 9.23 12.72
N ARG A 181 -1.32 10.02 13.78
CA ARG A 181 -1.78 11.42 13.66
C ARG A 181 -0.68 12.40 13.28
N SER A 182 0.57 12.14 13.65
CA SER A 182 1.71 13.00 13.28
C SER A 182 2.16 12.84 11.83
N MET A 183 1.79 11.73 11.17
CA MET A 183 2.02 11.53 9.74
C MET A 183 0.91 12.15 8.87
N ALA A 184 -0.15 12.68 9.49
CA ALA A 184 -1.32 13.25 8.83
C ALA A 184 -1.43 14.77 8.98
N LEU A 185 -0.36 15.44 9.46
CA LEU A 185 -0.23 16.89 9.63
C LEU A 185 1.09 17.35 9.04
#